data_AF-A0A401I831-F1
#
_entry.id   AF-A0A401I831-F1
#
_cell.length_a   1.000
_cell.length_b   1.000
_cell.length_c   1.000
_cell.angle_alpha   90.00
_cell.angle_beta   90.00
_cell.angle_gamma   90.00
#
_symmetry.space_group_name_H-M   'P 1'
#
loop_
_entity.id
_entity.type
_entity.pdbx_description
1 polymer ?
#
loop_
_entity_poly.entity_id
_entity_poly.type
_entity_poly.pdbx_seq_one_letter_code
_entity_poly.pdbx_strand_id
1 'polypeptide(L)'
;MEKAGLFALGQPSDKAMAIGEACVQAMADIKRVIRPGMRVSELGQLIRAHGDGVQAVTGIWHGHGIGIDHDIPVIADEGDEVLEPGMVVSIHPNFADADEEVGASIADVFVVGDEEARGLSKLPYEIVQL
;
A
#
# COMPACT_ATOMS: atom_id res chain seq x y z
N MET A 1 -14.24 5.43 2.53
CA MET A 1 -13.11 5.18 1.61
C MET A 1 -11.88 5.76 2.25
N GLU A 2 -10.86 4.94 2.45
CA GLU A 2 -9.56 5.36 2.98
C GLU A 2 -8.65 5.77 1.82
N LYS A 3 -8.04 6.96 1.89
CA LYS A 3 -7.16 7.46 0.85
C LYS A 3 -6.10 8.35 1.49
N ALA A 4 -4.83 8.03 1.26
CA ALA A 4 -3.69 8.86 1.59
C ALA A 4 -2.93 9.23 0.30
N GLY A 5 -2.32 10.40 0.27
CA GLY A 5 -1.49 10.89 -0.83
C GLY A 5 -0.24 11.57 -0.29
N LEU A 6 0.81 11.59 -1.09
CA LEU A 6 2.08 12.20 -0.72
C LEU A 6 2.20 13.58 -1.33
N PHE A 7 2.60 14.55 -0.50
CA PHE A 7 2.79 15.93 -0.90
C PHE A 7 4.16 16.41 -0.41
N ALA A 8 4.92 17.03 -1.30
CA ALA A 8 6.21 17.64 -1.00
C ALA A 8 6.03 19.15 -0.88
N LEU A 9 6.43 19.71 0.27
CA LEU A 9 6.52 21.15 0.49
C LEU A 9 7.99 21.57 0.53
N GLY A 10 8.38 22.46 -0.38
CA GLY A 10 9.80 22.77 -0.59
C GLY A 10 10.56 21.59 -1.19
N GLN A 11 11.85 21.46 -0.87
CA GLN A 11 12.69 20.36 -1.35
C GLN A 11 12.85 19.30 -0.25
N PRO A 12 12.23 18.10 -0.38
CA PRO A 12 12.47 17.02 0.56
C PRO A 12 13.91 16.51 0.47
N SER A 13 14.39 15.87 1.54
CA SER A 13 15.69 15.20 1.53
C SER A 13 15.67 14.01 0.58
N ASP A 14 16.85 13.60 0.09
CA ASP A 14 16.99 12.41 -0.77
C ASP A 14 16.39 11.16 -0.12
N LYS A 15 16.53 11.03 1.21
CA LYS A 15 15.94 9.94 1.98
C LYS A 15 14.42 9.98 1.99
N ALA A 16 13.82 11.15 2.22
CA ALA A 16 12.37 11.32 2.19
C ALA A 16 11.79 11.04 0.79
N MET A 17 12.49 11.50 -0.26
CA MET A 17 12.11 11.20 -1.64
C MET A 17 12.18 9.69 -1.92
N ALA A 18 13.28 9.02 -1.56
CA ALA A 18 13.44 7.59 -1.80
C ALA A 18 12.36 6.75 -1.09
N ILE A 19 12.05 7.05 0.17
CA ILE A 19 10.99 6.37 0.93
C ILE A 19 9.60 6.63 0.30
N GLY A 20 9.31 7.88 -0.07
CA GLY A 20 8.05 8.23 -0.73
C GLY A 20 7.89 7.55 -2.10
N GLU A 21 8.95 7.50 -2.89
CA GLU A 21 8.97 6.82 -4.19
C GLU A 21 8.76 5.31 -4.03
N ALA A 22 9.35 4.68 -3.02
CA ALA A 22 9.10 3.28 -2.70
C ALA A 22 7.61 3.02 -2.41
N CYS A 23 6.93 3.88 -1.64
CA CYS A 23 5.48 3.78 -1.44
C CYS A 23 4.69 3.89 -2.75
N VAL A 24 5.05 4.85 -3.62
CA VAL A 24 4.39 5.05 -4.92
C VAL A 24 4.56 3.82 -5.82
N GLN A 25 5.77 3.27 -5.91
CA GLN A 25 6.05 2.10 -6.72
C GLN A 25 5.36 0.84 -6.18
N ALA A 26 5.37 0.63 -4.85
CA ALA A 26 4.65 -0.46 -4.22
C ALA A 26 3.15 -0.42 -4.54
N MET A 27 2.51 0.75 -4.41
CA MET A 27 1.08 0.90 -4.74
C MET A 27 0.81 0.70 -6.23
N ALA A 28 1.69 1.19 -7.11
CA ALA A 28 1.55 0.99 -8.55
C ALA A 28 1.70 -0.48 -8.97
N ASP A 29 2.60 -1.23 -8.33
CA ASP A 29 2.75 -2.67 -8.50
C ASP A 29 1.52 -3.41 -7.98
N ILE A 30 1.05 -3.09 -6.77
CA ILE A 30 -0.17 -3.68 -6.19
C ILE A 30 -1.33 -3.52 -7.17
N LYS A 31 -1.61 -2.29 -7.64
CA LYS A 31 -2.71 -2.02 -8.56
C LYS A 31 -2.66 -2.87 -9.84
N ARG A 32 -1.46 -3.24 -10.30
CA ARG A 32 -1.28 -4.08 -11.49
C ARG A 32 -1.56 -5.55 -11.24
N VAL A 33 -1.33 -6.04 -10.03
CA VAL A 33 -1.36 -7.49 -9.74
C VAL A 33 -2.57 -7.92 -8.93
N ILE A 34 -3.12 -7.04 -8.09
CA ILE A 34 -4.20 -7.37 -7.16
C ILE A 34 -5.43 -7.90 -7.90
N ARG A 35 -5.84 -9.12 -7.53
CA ARG A 35 -6.90 -9.88 -8.19
C ARG A 35 -7.43 -10.97 -7.25
N PRO A 36 -8.63 -11.52 -7.49
CA PRO A 36 -9.12 -12.68 -6.75
C PRO A 36 -8.14 -13.86 -6.83
N GLY A 37 -8.08 -14.64 -5.75
CA GLY A 37 -7.20 -15.81 -5.62
C GLY A 37 -5.79 -15.52 -5.11
N MET A 38 -5.38 -14.25 -4.98
CA MET A 38 -4.12 -13.91 -4.32
C MET A 38 -4.23 -14.07 -2.80
N ARG A 39 -3.19 -14.60 -2.17
CA ARG A 39 -3.08 -14.55 -0.71
C ARG A 39 -2.69 -13.16 -0.23
N VAL A 40 -3.11 -12.81 0.98
CA VAL A 40 -2.70 -11.57 1.64
C VAL A 40 -1.18 -11.44 1.77
N SER A 41 -0.49 -12.55 2.04
CA SER A 41 0.97 -12.61 2.12
C SER A 41 1.68 -12.25 0.81
N GLU A 42 1.09 -12.56 -0.35
CA GLU A 42 1.68 -12.19 -1.65
C GLU A 42 1.68 -10.67 -1.84
N LEU A 43 0.64 -9.99 -1.35
CA LEU A 43 0.56 -8.53 -1.39
C LEU A 43 1.51 -7.89 -0.36
N GLY A 44 1.53 -8.40 0.87
CA GLY A 44 2.43 -7.89 1.91
C GLY A 44 3.90 -8.02 1.54
N GLN A 45 4.31 -9.20 1.05
CA GLN A 45 5.70 -9.44 0.60
C GLN A 45 6.11 -8.55 -0.58
N LEU A 46 5.20 -8.31 -1.52
CA LEU A 46 5.44 -7.37 -2.61
C LEU A 46 5.71 -5.96 -2.07
N ILE A 47 4.88 -5.49 -1.13
CA ILE A 47 5.07 -4.17 -0.51
C ILE A 47 6.38 -4.13 0.27
N ARG A 48 6.65 -5.12 1.13
CA ARG A 48 7.90 -5.21 1.90
C ARG A 48 9.14 -5.14 1.01
N ALA A 49 9.13 -5.81 -0.14
CA ALA A 49 10.27 -5.81 -1.06
C ALA A 49 10.66 -4.39 -1.54
N HIS A 50 9.69 -3.48 -1.70
CA HIS A 50 9.97 -2.06 -2.00
C HIS A 50 10.62 -1.34 -0.83
N GLY A 51 10.15 -1.58 0.40
CA GLY A 51 10.74 -1.03 1.62
C GLY A 51 12.18 -1.50 1.84
N ASP A 52 12.43 -2.80 1.67
CA ASP A 52 13.77 -3.40 1.77
C ASP A 52 14.75 -2.78 0.75
N GLY A 53 14.26 -2.47 -0.46
CA GLY A 53 15.05 -1.84 -1.53
C GLY A 53 15.58 -0.45 -1.17
N VAL A 54 14.95 0.24 -0.21
CA VAL A 54 15.39 1.55 0.32
C VAL A 54 15.83 1.48 1.78
N GLN A 55 16.07 0.28 2.31
CA GLN A 55 16.47 0.03 3.70
C GLN A 55 15.48 0.62 4.72
N ALA A 56 14.19 0.68 4.36
CA ALA A 56 13.14 1.16 5.23
C ALA A 56 12.58 0.03 6.11
N VAL A 57 12.21 0.41 7.33
CA VAL A 57 11.37 -0.40 8.20
C VAL A 57 9.94 -0.33 7.69
N THR A 58 9.30 -1.49 7.67
CA THR A 58 7.94 -1.67 7.20
C THR A 58 7.01 -1.91 8.38
N GLY A 59 5.83 -1.29 8.38
CA GLY A 59 4.80 -1.52 9.40
C GLY A 59 4.33 -2.98 9.48
N ILE A 60 3.65 -3.35 10.57
CA ILE A 60 3.20 -4.74 10.79
C ILE A 60 2.10 -5.12 9.78
N TRP A 61 1.22 -4.19 9.41
CA TRP A 61 0.15 -4.40 8.44
C TRP A 61 0.24 -3.41 7.29
N HIS A 62 -0.07 -3.90 6.10
CA HIS A 62 -0.07 -3.20 4.82
C HIS A 62 -1.47 -2.89 4.31
N GLY A 63 -2.50 -3.27 5.04
CA GLY A 63 -3.88 -3.18 4.59
C GLY A 63 -4.82 -3.95 5.50
N HIS A 64 -6.11 -3.77 5.24
CA HIS A 64 -7.18 -4.50 5.90
C HIS A 64 -8.45 -4.52 5.04
N GLY A 65 -9.40 -5.38 5.35
CA GLY A 65 -10.74 -5.33 4.79
C GLY A 65 -11.49 -4.07 5.22
N ILE A 66 -12.41 -3.60 4.39
CA ILE A 66 -13.30 -2.48 4.70
C ILE A 66 -14.74 -2.95 4.57
N GLY A 67 -15.51 -2.74 5.63
CA GLY A 67 -16.96 -2.86 5.65
C GLY A 67 -17.59 -1.59 6.20
N ILE A 68 -18.33 -1.72 7.29
CA ILE A 68 -18.78 -0.58 8.10
C ILE A 68 -17.60 0.07 8.85
N ASP A 69 -16.59 -0.74 9.19
CA ASP A 69 -15.35 -0.37 9.88
C ASP A 69 -14.16 -1.12 9.25
N HIS A 70 -13.02 -1.11 9.92
CA HIS A 70 -11.92 -2.03 9.71
C HIS A 70 -12.41 -3.48 9.86
N ASP A 71 -12.11 -4.29 8.85
CA ASP A 71 -12.57 -5.67 8.74
C ASP A 71 -11.43 -6.57 8.22
N ILE A 72 -11.72 -7.85 8.05
CA ILE A 72 -10.83 -8.85 7.46
C ILE A 72 -10.92 -8.84 5.91
N PRO A 73 -9.89 -9.32 5.21
CA PRO A 73 -8.64 -9.85 5.75
C PRO A 73 -7.61 -8.76 6.05
N VAL A 74 -6.70 -9.06 6.99
CA VAL A 74 -5.52 -8.22 7.24
C VAL A 74 -4.50 -8.50 6.15
N ILE A 75 -3.94 -7.43 5.56
CA ILE A 75 -2.88 -7.56 4.57
C ILE A 75 -1.55 -7.45 5.31
N ALA A 76 -0.78 -8.53 5.33
CA ALA A 76 0.48 -8.64 6.05
C ALA A 76 1.45 -9.50 5.25
N ASP A 77 2.71 -9.60 5.69
CA ASP A 77 3.75 -10.40 5.00
C ASP A 77 3.53 -11.91 5.13
N GLU A 78 2.71 -12.29 6.11
CA GLU A 78 2.30 -13.63 6.47
C GLU A 78 0.78 -13.71 6.46
N GLY A 79 0.23 -14.91 6.26
CA GLY A 79 -1.21 -15.14 6.17
C GLY A 79 -1.58 -15.95 4.92
N ASP A 80 -2.57 -16.81 5.09
CA ASP A 80 -3.05 -17.74 4.07
C ASP A 80 -4.43 -17.35 3.54
N GLU A 81 -5.03 -16.30 4.10
CA GLU A 81 -6.29 -15.72 3.63
C GLU A 81 -6.18 -15.32 2.17
N VAL A 82 -7.19 -15.72 1.39
CA VAL A 82 -7.25 -15.51 -0.05
C VAL A 82 -8.26 -14.40 -0.33
N LEU A 83 -7.90 -13.48 -1.23
CA LEU A 83 -8.83 -12.47 -1.72
C LEU A 83 -9.93 -13.10 -2.57
N GLU A 84 -11.18 -12.88 -2.18
CA GLU A 84 -12.36 -13.39 -2.89
C GLU A 84 -13.11 -12.26 -3.60
N PRO A 85 -13.81 -12.55 -4.72
CA PRO A 85 -14.70 -11.59 -5.35
C PRO A 85 -15.72 -11.01 -4.35
N GLY A 86 -15.91 -9.69 -4.42
CA GLY A 86 -16.78 -8.93 -3.51
C GLY A 86 -16.07 -8.37 -2.27
N MET A 87 -14.86 -8.84 -1.93
CA MET A 87 -14.07 -8.22 -0.87
C MET A 87 -13.69 -6.79 -1.23
N VAL A 88 -13.66 -5.92 -0.22
CA VAL A 88 -13.17 -4.54 -0.34
C VAL A 88 -12.01 -4.40 0.63
N VAL A 89 -10.84 -4.04 0.12
CA VAL A 89 -9.61 -3.98 0.92
C VAL A 89 -8.94 -2.62 0.78
N SER A 90 -8.53 -2.05 1.90
CA SER A 90 -7.55 -0.97 1.95
C SER A 90 -6.17 -1.57 1.77
N ILE A 91 -5.35 -0.97 0.92
CA ILE A 91 -3.91 -1.24 0.83
C ILE A 91 -3.19 0.06 1.12
N HIS A 92 -2.20 0.00 2.02
CA HIS A 92 -1.45 1.15 2.49
C HIS A 92 0.04 0.82 2.74
N PRO A 93 0.90 0.82 1.70
CA PRO A 93 2.34 0.77 1.86
C PRO A 93 2.80 1.89 2.80
N ASN A 94 3.44 1.50 3.90
CA ASN A 94 3.91 2.41 4.93
C ASN A 94 5.33 2.06 5.33
N PHE A 95 6.23 3.00 5.06
CA PHE A 95 7.67 2.84 5.25
C PHE A 95 8.21 3.96 6.12
N ALA A 96 9.15 3.63 6.99
CA ALA A 96 9.90 4.59 7.79
C ALA A 96 11.39 4.21 7.76
N ASP A 97 12.27 5.15 8.04
CA ASP A 97 13.65 4.80 8.34
C ASP A 97 13.82 4.15 9.71
N ALA A 98 15.01 3.62 9.99
CA ALA A 98 15.28 2.86 11.22
C ALA A 98 15.10 3.68 12.50
N ASP A 99 15.25 5.00 12.43
CA ASP A 99 15.11 5.92 13.55
C ASP A 99 13.68 6.50 13.65
N GLU A 100 12.78 6.13 12.72
CA GLU A 100 11.41 6.63 12.60
C GLU A 100 11.30 8.17 12.49
N GLU A 101 12.34 8.84 11.97
CA GLU A 101 12.37 10.28 11.75
C GLU A 101 11.77 10.67 10.39
N VAL A 102 11.87 9.78 9.41
CA VAL A 102 11.37 9.99 8.05
C VAL A 102 10.49 8.81 7.66
N GLY A 103 9.24 9.09 7.31
CA GLY A 103 8.31 8.08 6.84
C GLY A 103 7.36 8.61 5.77
N ALA A 104 6.80 7.67 5.00
CA ALA A 104 5.80 7.95 4.00
C ALA A 104 4.75 6.83 3.98
N SER A 105 3.51 7.20 3.63
CA SER A 105 2.43 6.27 3.39
C SER A 105 1.53 6.76 2.28
N ILE A 106 1.08 5.83 1.44
CA ILE A 106 0.04 6.06 0.44
C ILE A 106 -1.03 4.99 0.64
N ALA A 107 -2.31 5.32 0.43
CA ALA A 107 -3.39 4.36 0.58
C ALA A 107 -4.37 4.45 -0.58
N ASP A 108 -4.97 3.32 -0.94
CA ASP A 108 -6.16 3.24 -1.79
C ASP A 108 -7.00 2.02 -1.41
N VAL A 109 -8.28 2.07 -1.75
CA VAL A 109 -9.22 0.98 -1.53
C VAL A 109 -9.47 0.27 -2.85
N PHE A 110 -9.38 -1.06 -2.85
CA PHE A 110 -9.66 -1.91 -3.99
C PHE A 110 -10.92 -2.73 -3.74
N VAL A 111 -11.79 -2.78 -4.74
CA VAL A 111 -12.89 -3.75 -4.80
C VAL A 111 -12.39 -4.94 -5.61
N VAL A 112 -12.29 -6.11 -4.99
CA VAL A 112 -11.91 -7.35 -5.65
C VAL A 112 -13.10 -7.84 -6.47
N GLY A 113 -12.99 -7.85 -7.79
CA GLY A 113 -14.01 -8.39 -8.69
C GLY A 113 -13.81 -9.87 -8.99
N ASP A 114 -14.56 -10.40 -9.94
CA ASP A 114 -14.51 -11.82 -10.33
C ASP A 114 -13.22 -12.21 -11.08
N GLU A 115 -12.60 -11.25 -11.78
CA GLU A 115 -11.37 -11.48 -12.57
C GLU A 115 -10.25 -10.49 -12.20
N GLU A 116 -10.61 -9.23 -11.93
CA GLU A 116 -9.69 -8.15 -11.61
C GLU A 116 -10.16 -7.39 -10.36
N ALA A 117 -9.25 -6.72 -9.66
CA ALA A 117 -9.65 -5.74 -8.66
C ALA A 117 -9.60 -4.33 -9.22
N ARG A 118 -10.49 -3.46 -8.72
CA ARG A 118 -10.61 -2.08 -9.15
C ARG A 118 -10.36 -1.12 -8.00
N GLY A 119 -9.36 -0.26 -8.15
CA GLY A 119 -9.14 0.86 -7.24
C GLY A 119 -10.34 1.81 -7.22
N LEU A 120 -10.70 2.31 -6.03
CA LEU A 120 -11.78 3.27 -5.84
C LEU A 120 -11.31 4.71 -6.05
N SER A 121 -10.02 5.01 -5.82
CA SER A 121 -9.48 6.33 -6.11
C SER A 121 -9.28 6.54 -7.60
N LYS A 122 -9.58 7.77 -8.04
CA LYS A 122 -9.25 8.26 -9.38
C LYS A 122 -8.00 9.13 -9.41
N LEU A 123 -7.39 9.37 -8.25
CA LEU A 123 -6.18 10.17 -8.14
C LEU A 123 -4.96 9.33 -8.55
N PRO A 124 -3.96 9.93 -9.18
CA PRO A 124 -2.70 9.25 -9.45
C PRO A 124 -1.99 8.85 -8.15
N TYR A 125 -1.08 7.89 -8.26
CA TYR A 125 -0.12 7.59 -7.21
C TYR A 125 1.17 8.32 -7.57
N GLU A 126 1.40 9.45 -6.92
CA GLU A 126 2.56 10.30 -7.15
C GLU A 126 2.88 11.10 -5.89
N ILE A 127 4.08 11.68 -5.86
CA ILE A 127 4.44 12.72 -4.91
C ILE A 127 4.12 14.06 -5.56
N VAL A 128 3.12 14.77 -5.04
CA VAL A 128 2.71 16.07 -5.58
C VAL A 128 3.60 17.16 -5.01
N GLN A 129 4.32 17.88 -5.87
CA GLN A 129 5.07 19.06 -5.46
C GLN A 129 4.14 20.27 -5.33
N LEU A 130 4.12 20.88 -4.13
CA LEU A 130 3.36 22.10 -3.82
C LEU A 130 4.23 23.36 -3.93
#